data_AF-A0A1F3PUS1-F1
#
_entry.id   AF-A0A1F3PUS1-F1
#
_cell.length_a   1.000
_cell.length_b   1.000
_cell.length_c   1.000
_cell.angle_alpha   90.00
_cell.angle_beta   90.00
_cell.angle_gamma   90.00
#
_symmetry.space_group_name_H-M   'P 1'
#
loop_
_entity.id
_entity.type
_entity.pdbx_description
1 polymer ?
#
loop_
_entity_poly.entity_id
_entity_poly.type
_entity_poly.pdbx_seq_one_letter_code
_entity_poly.pdbx_strand_id
1 'polypeptide(L)' 'MKNILSLHEAIVVALVNNCDRKATYAEIASFIEKRKLFTNRKGNILLEEQVRLRATLSSGGYKHLFEVINSETIKLRNI' A
#
# COMPACT_ATOMS: atom_id res chain seq x y z
N MET A 1 -20.28 6.95 5.62
CA MET A 1 -19.01 7.68 5.37
C MET A 1 -18.29 6.98 4.23
N LYS A 2 -18.07 7.65 3.08
CA LYS A 2 -17.23 7.07 2.02
C LYS A 2 -15.78 7.30 2.45
N ASN A 3 -15.15 6.29 3.05
CA ASN A 3 -13.71 6.32 3.30
C ASN A 3 -13.01 6.21 1.94
N ILE A 4 -12.60 7.36 1.39
CA ILE A 4 -11.87 7.46 0.13
C ILE A 4 -10.44 7.85 0.51
N LEU A 5 -9.70 6.92 1.10
CA LEU A 5 -8.26 7.13 1.23
C LEU A 5 -7.66 7.12 -0.17
N SER A 6 -6.61 7.90 -0.37
CA SER A 6 -5.73 7.69 -1.51
C SER A 6 -4.95 6.38 -1.32
N LEU A 7 -4.37 5.86 -2.40
CA LEU A 7 -3.68 4.57 -2.36
C LEU A 7 -2.53 4.54 -1.33
N HIS A 8 -1.73 5.60 -1.23
CA HIS A 8 -0.61 5.62 -0.29
C HIS A 8 -1.08 5.66 1.17
N GLU A 9 -2.14 6.39 1.48
CA GLU A 9 -2.76 6.40 2.82
C GLU A 9 -3.32 5.01 3.16
N ALA A 10 -3.99 4.36 2.21
CA ALA A 10 -4.53 3.01 2.41
C ALA A 10 -3.42 1.97 2.68
N ILE A 11 -2.26 2.10 1.99
CA ILE A 11 -1.07 1.28 2.24
C ILE A 11 -0.52 1.54 3.65
N VAL A 12 -0.38 2.81 4.05
CA VAL A 12 0.09 3.17 5.41
C VAL A 12 -0.82 2.56 6.47
N VAL A 13 -2.14 2.66 6.32
CA VAL A 13 -3.10 2.07 7.27
C VAL A 13 -2.92 0.54 7.34
N ALA A 14 -2.74 -0.13 6.20
CA ALA A 14 -2.50 -1.58 6.18
C ALA A 14 -1.23 -1.96 6.94
N LEU A 15 -0.13 -1.24 6.73
CA LEU A 15 1.14 -1.49 7.40
C LEU A 15 1.06 -1.16 8.90
N VAL A 16 0.46 -0.03 9.30
CA VAL A 16 0.30 0.32 10.73
C VAL A 16 -0.54 -0.71 11.49
N ASN A 17 -1.46 -1.40 10.81
CA ASN A 17 -2.26 -2.48 11.41
C ASN A 17 -1.51 -3.82 11.50
N ASN A 18 -0.28 -3.93 11.00
CA ASN A 18 0.56 -5.11 11.08
C ASN A 18 1.64 -4.95 12.18
N CYS A 19 1.90 -5.99 12.97
CA CYS A 19 2.78 -5.93 14.15
C CYS A 19 4.19 -5.43 13.81
N ASP A 20 4.76 -5.83 12.66
CA ASP A 20 6.10 -5.41 12.22
C ASP A 20 6.10 -4.22 11.26
N ARG A 21 4.92 -3.64 11.02
CA ARG A 21 4.67 -2.65 9.98
C ARG A 21 5.16 -3.08 8.59
N LYS A 22 5.13 -4.40 8.36
CA LYS A 22 5.62 -5.09 7.18
C LYS A 22 4.51 -5.98 6.63
N ALA A 23 4.32 -6.00 5.31
CA ALA A 23 3.35 -6.87 4.66
C ALA A 23 3.72 -7.04 3.18
N THR A 24 3.22 -8.11 2.56
CA THR A 24 3.33 -8.32 1.11
C THR A 24 2.36 -7.41 0.36
N TYR A 25 2.63 -7.15 -0.92
CA TYR A 25 1.71 -6.37 -1.76
C TYR A 25 0.31 -7.01 -1.84
N ALA A 26 0.24 -8.34 -1.91
CA ALA A 26 -1.00 -9.11 -1.89
C ALA A 26 -1.78 -8.96 -0.57
N GLU A 27 -1.10 -9.02 0.57
CA GLU A 27 -1.70 -8.82 1.90
C GLU A 27 -2.28 -7.41 2.05
N ILE A 28 -1.52 -6.40 1.61
CA ILE A 28 -1.95 -5.01 1.63
C ILE A 28 -3.18 -4.81 0.74
N ALA A 29 -3.15 -5.34 -0.49
CA ALA A 29 -4.29 -5.26 -1.41
C ALA A 29 -5.54 -5.92 -0.81
N SER A 30 -5.39 -7.13 -0.28
CA SER A 30 -6.48 -7.87 0.37
C SER A 30 -7.08 -7.11 1.55
N PHE A 31 -6.23 -6.50 2.37
CA PHE A 31 -6.67 -5.67 3.49
C PHE A 31 -7.46 -4.44 3.03
N ILE A 32 -6.95 -3.72 2.03
CA ILE A 32 -7.58 -2.52 1.45
C ILE A 32 -8.93 -2.87 0.81
N GLU A 33 -9.02 -4.01 0.14
CA GLU A 33 -10.25 -4.56 -0.45
C GLU A 33 -11.29 -4.91 0.59
N LYS A 34 -10.91 -5.75 1.56
CA LYS A 34 -11.79 -6.21 2.63
C LYS A 34 -12.38 -5.05 3.42
N ARG A 35 -11.59 -4.00 3.66
CA ARG A 35 -12.00 -2.81 4.40
C ARG A 35 -12.56 -1.68 3.51
N LYS A 36 -12.65 -1.89 2.20
CA LYS A 36 -13.14 -0.90 1.21
C LYS A 36 -12.45 0.47 1.37
N LEU A 37 -11.14 0.48 1.63
CA LEU A 37 -10.36 1.70 1.91
C LEU A 37 -9.99 2.48 0.64
N PHE A 38 -9.98 1.80 -0.51
CA PHE A 38 -9.65 2.38 -1.82
C PHE A 38 -10.61 1.83 -2.88
N THR A 39 -11.76 2.51 -3.04
CA THR A 39 -12.88 2.06 -3.88
C THR A 39 -12.88 2.67 -5.27
N ASN A 40 -12.34 3.88 -5.45
CA ASN A 40 -12.30 4.56 -6.74
C ASN A 40 -11.00 4.22 -7.49
N ARG A 41 -10.97 3.06 -8.14
CA ARG A 41 -9.81 2.57 -8.87
C ARG A 41 -9.86 3.03 -10.33
N LYS A 42 -8.70 3.43 -10.85
CA LYS A 42 -8.51 3.76 -12.27
C LYS A 42 -7.40 2.89 -12.83
N GLY A 43 -7.48 2.60 -14.13
CA GLY A 43 -6.57 1.69 -14.82
C GLY A 43 -6.96 0.24 -14.53
N ASN A 44 -7.15 -0.54 -15.59
CA ASN A 44 -7.56 -1.93 -15.56
C ASN A 44 -6.42 -2.86 -15.06
N ILE A 45 -5.85 -2.54 -13.89
CA ILE A 45 -4.74 -3.25 -13.27
C ILE A 45 -5.11 -3.68 -11.85
N LEU A 46 -4.54 -4.79 -11.41
CA LEU A 46 -4.79 -5.36 -10.09
C LEU A 46 -4.35 -4.40 -8.98
N LEU A 47 -5.07 -4.40 -7.85
CA LEU A 47 -4.74 -3.52 -6.73
C LEU A 47 -3.33 -3.81 -6.19
N GLU A 48 -2.96 -5.09 -6.11
CA GLU A 48 -1.62 -5.52 -5.73
C GLU A 48 -0.54 -4.84 -6.59
N GLU A 49 -0.73 -4.83 -7.91
CA GLU A 49 0.20 -4.18 -8.83
C GLU A 49 0.23 -2.66 -8.63
N GLN A 50 -0.91 -2.03 -8.34
CA GLN A 50 -0.95 -0.61 -7.98
C GLN A 50 -0.17 -0.33 -6.69
N VAL A 51 -0.31 -1.18 -5.67
CA VAL A 51 0.42 -1.08 -4.40
C VAL A 51 1.92 -1.21 -4.65
N ARG A 52 2.32 -2.24 -5.41
CA ARG A 52 3.72 -2.46 -5.80
C ARG A 52 4.30 -1.22 -6.47
N LEU A 53 3.68 -0.76 -7.56
CA LEU A 53 4.12 0.42 -8.30
C LEU A 53 4.23 1.65 -7.38
N ARG A 54 3.24 1.88 -6.51
CA ARG A 54 3.23 3.02 -5.58
C ARG A 54 4.41 2.98 -4.59
N ALA A 55 4.78 1.79 -4.12
CA ALA A 55 5.83 1.61 -3.13
C ALA A 55 7.24 1.53 -3.75
N THR A 56 7.38 1.02 -4.98
CA THR A 56 8.68 0.78 -5.63
C THR A 56 9.13 1.91 -6.55
N LEU A 57 8.27 2.87 -6.91
CA LEU A 57 8.64 3.99 -7.76
C LEU A 57 9.77 4.80 -7.12
N SER A 58 10.99 4.62 -7.63
CA SER A 58 12.24 5.24 -7.13
C SER A 58 12.22 6.78 -7.17
N SER A 59 11.43 7.35 -8.07
CA SER A 59 11.17 8.79 -8.24
C SER A 59 9.83 9.24 -7.64
N GLY A 60 9.10 8.32 -7.01
CA GLY A 60 7.77 8.59 -6.45
C GLY A 60 7.85 9.44 -5.19
N GLY A 61 6.86 10.31 -4.99
CA GLY A 61 6.75 11.18 -3.82
C GLY A 61 6.64 10.48 -2.47
N TYR A 62 6.56 9.14 -2.45
CA TYR A 62 6.33 8.31 -1.25
C TYR A 62 7.52 7.40 -0.89
N LYS A 63 8.68 7.57 -1.54
CA LYS A 63 9.89 6.77 -1.25
C LYS A 63 10.33 6.85 0.22
N HIS A 64 10.08 7.98 0.86
CA HIS A 64 10.39 8.21 2.27
C HIS A 64 9.44 7.47 3.23
N LEU A 65 8.29 6.97 2.74
CA LEU A 65 7.34 6.21 3.55
C LEU A 65 7.62 4.71 3.52
N PHE A 66 8.07 4.17 2.39
CA PHE A 66 8.16 2.73 2.17
C PHE A 66 9.60 2.26 2.02
N GLU A 67 9.92 1.15 2.68
CA GLU A 67 11.15 0.41 2.53
C GLU A 67 10.85 -0.92 1.85
N VAL A 68 11.45 -1.17 0.69
CA VAL A 68 11.33 -2.43 -0.03
C VAL A 68 12.28 -3.44 0.63
N ILE A 69 11.69 -4.48 1.24
CA ILE A 69 12.46 -5.54 1.89
C ILE A 69 12.90 -6.59 0.86
N ASN A 70 12.01 -6.92 -0.08
CA ASN A 70 12.28 -7.83 -1.19
C ASN A 70 11.29 -7.55 -2.35
N SER A 71 11.26 -8.41 -3.37
CA SER A 71 10.41 -8.25 -4.56
C SER A 71 8.90 -8.23 -4.29
N GLU A 72 8.45 -8.65 -3.11
CA GLU A 72 7.03 -8.84 -2.78
C GLU A 72 6.60 -8.09 -1.51
N THR A 73 7.57 -7.63 -0.71
CA THR A 73 7.34 -7.18 0.67
C THR A 73 7.87 -5.79 0.90
N ILE A 74 7.05 -4.97 1.56
CA ILE A 74 7.43 -3.63 2.01
C ILE A 74 7.22 -3.46 3.50
N LYS A 75 7.95 -2.49 4.06
CA LYS A 75 7.84 -2.04 5.43
C LYS A 75 7.59 -0.53 5.46
N LEU A 76 6.82 -0.07 6.44
CA LEU A 76 6.68 1.35 6.71
C LEU A 76 7.94 1.85 7.43
N ARG A 77 8.57 2.89 6.90
CA ARG A 77 9.72 3.55 7.54
C ARG A 77 9.27 4.25 8.83
N ASN A 78 10.12 4.25 9.84
CA ASN A 78 9.92 5.10 11.02
C ASN A 78 10.30 6.53 10.61
N ILE A 79 9.33 7.45 10.71
CA ILE A 79 9.48 8.89 10.50
C ILE A 79 9.70 9.55 11.86
#